data_AF-A0A925GKZ4-F1
#
_entry.id   AF-A0A925GKZ4-F1
#
_cell.length_a   1.000
_cell.length_b   1.000
_cell.length_c   1.000
_cell.angle_alpha   90.00
_cell.angle_beta   90.00
_cell.angle_gamma   90.00
#
_symmetry.space_group_name_H-M   'P 1'
#
loop_
_entity.id
_entity.type
_entity.pdbx_description
1 polymer ?
#
loop_
_entity_poly.entity_id
_entity_poly.type
_entity_poly.pdbx_seq_one_letter_code
_entity_poly.pdbx_strand_id
1 'polypeptide(L)' 'MTITYAEAIRELETLLREIEDDGTDIDSLTEKVKRASELIQACKHKLRTAEETINQVFKEMEEE' A
#
# COMPACT_ATOMS: atom_id res chain seq x y z
N MET A 1 9.74 -6.79 -10.55
CA MET A 1 10.19 -6.09 -9.33
C MET A 1 8.95 -5.76 -8.51
N THR A 2 8.91 -6.14 -7.24
CA THR A 2 7.81 -5.88 -6.31
C THR A 2 8.01 -4.52 -5.64
N ILE A 3 7.00 -3.64 -5.65
CA ILE A 3 7.06 -2.34 -4.98
C ILE A 3 7.29 -2.53 -3.47
N THR A 4 8.16 -1.72 -2.86
CA THR A 4 8.34 -1.69 -1.40
C THR A 4 7.19 -0.93 -0.73
N TYR A 5 6.98 -1.17 0.57
CA TYR A 5 5.94 -0.44 1.32
C TYR A 5 6.19 1.08 1.28
N ALA A 6 7.43 1.52 1.46
CA ALA A 6 7.81 2.94 1.44
C ALA A 6 7.63 3.61 0.05
N GLU A 7 7.80 2.85 -1.04
CA GLU A 7 7.51 3.34 -2.39
C GLU A 7 5.99 3.45 -2.60
N ALA A 8 5.22 2.46 -2.18
CA ALA A 8 3.76 2.48 -2.31
C ALA A 8 3.14 3.66 -1.54
N ILE A 9 3.66 3.99 -0.35
CA ILE A 9 3.22 5.17 0.42
C ILE A 9 3.56 6.48 -0.31
N ARG A 10 4.79 6.61 -0.84
CA ARG A 10 5.18 7.81 -1.61
C ARG A 10 4.33 7.99 -2.87
N GLU A 11 3.98 6.90 -3.53
CA GLU A 11 3.09 6.94 -4.70
C GLU A 11 1.66 7.33 -4.29
N LEU A 12 1.14 6.80 -3.17
CA LEU A 12 -0.16 7.19 -2.62
C LEU A 12 -0.23 8.68 -2.26
N GLU A 13 0.81 9.24 -1.63
CA GLU A 13 0.87 10.68 -1.33
C GLU A 13 0.86 11.54 -2.60
N THR A 14 1.51 11.06 -3.66
CA THR A 14 1.53 11.73 -4.96
C THR A 14 0.14 11.69 -5.61
N LEU A 15 -0.48 10.52 -5.66
CA LEU A 15 -1.83 10.33 -6.18
C LEU A 15 -2.85 11.19 -5.42
N LEU A 16 -2.72 11.29 -4.09
CA LEU A 16 -3.61 12.12 -3.28
C LEU A 16 -3.54 13.60 -3.70
N ARG A 17 -2.33 14.14 -3.88
CA ARG A 17 -2.15 15.53 -4.36
C ARG A 17 -2.73 15.73 -5.76
N GLU A 18 -2.55 14.75 -6.64
CA GLU A 18 -3.10 14.81 -8.00
C GLU A 18 -4.62 14.62 -8.07
N ILE A 19 -5.22 14.01 -7.05
CA ILE A 19 -6.68 13.87 -6.91
C ILE A 19 -7.30 15.15 -6.35
N GLU A 20 -6.59 15.83 -5.44
CA GLU A 20 -7.01 17.10 -4.82
C GLU A 20 -6.80 18.32 -5.75
N ASP A 21 -6.09 18.16 -6.87
CA ASP A 21 -5.90 19.22 -7.86
C ASP A 21 -7.16 19.43 -8.70
N ASP A 22 -7.80 20.61 -8.52
CA ASP A 22 -9.05 21.04 -9.17
C ASP A 22 -9.01 21.05 -10.71
N GLY A 23 -7.82 20.94 -11.32
CA GLY A 23 -7.62 20.85 -12.77
C GLY A 23 -7.70 19.43 -13.36
N THR A 24 -7.94 18.40 -12.54
CA THR A 24 -7.92 17.01 -13.00
C THR A 24 -9.21 16.59 -13.72
N ASP A 25 -9.07 16.10 -14.96
CA ASP A 25 -10.16 15.53 -15.74
C ASP A 25 -10.74 14.24 -15.10
N ILE A 26 -12.04 14.00 -15.28
CA ILE A 26 -12.78 12.95 -14.56
C ILE A 26 -12.33 11.52 -14.90
N ASP A 27 -11.87 11.31 -16.14
CA ASP A 27 -11.31 10.02 -16.56
C ASP A 27 -9.95 9.79 -15.88
N SER A 28 -9.13 10.84 -15.75
CA SER A 28 -7.87 10.80 -15.02
C SER A 28 -8.08 10.54 -13.52
N LEU A 29 -9.11 11.14 -12.93
CA LEU A 29 -9.47 10.91 -11.53
C LEU A 29 -9.79 9.44 -11.27
N THR A 30 -10.57 8.82 -12.17
CA THR A 30 -10.97 7.41 -12.05
C THR A 30 -9.76 6.47 -12.08
N GLU A 31 -8.82 6.70 -12.99
CA GLU A 31 -7.58 5.91 -13.08
C GLU A 31 -6.68 6.09 -11.84
N LYS A 32 -6.53 7.32 -11.34
CA LYS A 32 -5.77 7.61 -10.11
C LYS A 32 -6.36 6.91 -8.88
N VAL A 33 -7.68 6.95 -8.73
CA VAL A 33 -8.38 6.27 -7.62
C VAL A 33 -8.21 4.75 -7.72
N LYS A 34 -8.31 4.18 -8.92
CA LYS A 34 -8.08 2.75 -9.14
C LYS A 34 -6.66 2.35 -8.75
N ARG A 35 -5.66 3.12 -9.18
CA ARG A 35 -4.25 2.90 -8.82
C ARG A 35 -4.03 2.99 -7.31
N ALA A 36 -4.61 3.99 -6.65
CA ALA A 36 -4.53 4.13 -5.20
C ALA A 36 -5.11 2.90 -4.48
N SER A 37 -6.24 2.37 -4.97
CA SER A 37 -6.85 1.15 -4.43
C SER A 37 -5.92 -0.07 -4.52
N GLU A 38 -5.26 -0.27 -5.67
CA GLU A 38 -4.28 -1.34 -5.86
C GLU A 38 -3.10 -1.24 -4.88
N LEU A 39 -2.55 -0.03 -4.70
CA LEU A 39 -1.46 0.23 -3.78
C LEU A 39 -1.88 -0.05 -2.32
N ILE A 40 -3.08 0.38 -1.92
CA ILE A 40 -3.63 0.11 -0.59
C ILE A 40 -3.77 -1.40 -0.35
N GLN A 41 -4.27 -2.16 -1.33
CA GLN A 41 -4.37 -3.61 -1.23
C GLN A 41 -3.00 -4.27 -1.06
N ALA A 42 -2.01 -3.84 -1.85
CA ALA A 42 -0.64 -4.34 -1.75
C ALA A 42 -0.02 -4.02 -0.37
N CYS A 43 -0.24 -2.81 0.15
CA CYS A 43 0.20 -2.41 1.49
C CYS A 43 -0.42 -3.27 2.59
N LYS A 44 -1.75 -3.48 2.54
CA LYS A 44 -2.46 -4.35 3.50
C LYS A 44 -1.91 -5.77 3.49
N HIS A 45 -1.67 -6.33 2.30
CA HIS A 45 -1.10 -7.66 2.17
C HIS A 45 0.29 -7.76 2.81
N LYS A 46 1.18 -6.80 2.51
CA LYS A 46 2.53 -6.76 3.11
C LYS A 46 2.50 -6.66 4.64
N LEU A 47 1.63 -5.81 5.18
CA LEU A 47 1.50 -5.64 6.64
C LEU A 47 1.04 -6.95 7.30
N ARG A 48 0.03 -7.61 6.72
CA ARG A 48 -0.45 -8.89 7.22
C ARG A 48 0.62 -9.97 7.17
N THR A 49 1.36 -10.09 6.07
CA THR A 49 2.46 -11.06 5.96
C THR A 49 3.57 -10.77 6.97
N ALA A 50 3.89 -9.50 7.21
CA ALA A 50 4.87 -9.11 8.22
C ALA A 50 4.40 -9.50 9.64
N GLU A 51 3.13 -9.24 9.96
CA GLU A 51 2.52 -9.64 11.23
C GLU A 51 2.54 -11.16 11.43
N GLU A 52 2.13 -11.93 10.42
CA GLU A 52 2.16 -13.40 10.45
C GLU A 52 3.58 -13.93 10.67
N THR A 53 4.58 -13.32 10.00
CA THR A 53 5.99 -13.69 10.17
C THR A 53 6.49 -13.41 11.59
N ILE A 54 6.15 -12.25 12.14
CA ILE A 54 6.53 -11.87 13.52
C ILE A 54 5.91 -12.82 14.54
N ASN A 55 4.61 -13.13 14.38
CA ASN A 55 3.92 -14.07 15.26
C ASN A 55 4.51 -15.48 15.20
N GLN A 56 4.92 -15.94 14.01
CA GLN A 56 5.59 -17.22 13.85
C GLN A 56 6.94 -17.26 14.59
N VAL A 57 7.74 -16.20 14.48
CA VAL A 57 9.02 -16.08 15.22
C VAL A 57 8.79 -16.13 16.73
N PHE A 58 7.80 -15.40 17.26
CA PHE A 58 7.50 -15.46 18.70
C PHE A 58 7.06 -16.86 19.15
N LYS A 59 6.26 -17.55 18.34
CA LYS A 59 5.82 -18.91 18.65
C LYS A 59 6.99 -19.90 18.69
N GLU A 60 7.91 -19.80 17.74
CA GLU A 60 9.13 -20.63 17.73
C GLU A 60 10.01 -20.37 18.96
N MET A 61 10.05 -19.13 19.47
CA MET A 61 10.78 -18.79 20.69
C MET A 61 10.11 -19.28 21.98
N GLU A 62 8.79 -19.50 21.99
CA GLU A 62 8.04 -20.03 23.14
C GLU A 62 8.05 -21.58 23.22
N GLU A 63 8.33 -22.25 22.10
CA GLU A 63 8.43 -23.71 22.00
C GLU A 63 9.83 -24.27 22.35
N GLU A 64 10.82 -23.39 22.64
CA GLU A 64 12.13 -23.72 23.25
C GLU A 64 12.12 -23.60 24.79
#